data_AF-A0A1B6HIT0-F1
#
_entry.id   AF-A0A1B6HIT0-F1
#
_cell.length_a   1.000
_cell.length_b   1.000
_cell.length_c   1.000
_cell.angle_alpha   90.00
_cell.angle_beta   90.00
_cell.angle_gamma   90.00
#
_symmetry.space_group_name_H-M   'P 1'
#
loop_
_entity.id
_entity.type
_entity.pdbx_description
1 polymer ?
#
loop_
_entity_poly.entity_id
_entity_poly.type
_entity_poly.pdbx_seq_one_letter_code
_entity_poly.pdbx_strand_id
1 'polypeptide(L)'
;TMSHLLEQIPEEDRPHEITVKRRLQEKYGNEILIFNVRGTGAVVCFKDIGHQLLSEAWYSNKHKDPIEEKKRVVREAGAIVREAIRSTFYSTDQYPASTEFLEGVEKDVPDCLSIFLEEVILPGKRKTSFPYWKKQVTAIGHAIIKATRPRCFLSK
;
A
#
# COMPACT_ATOMS: atom_id res chain seq x y z
N THR A 1 -17.46 -14.39 15.53
CA THR A 1 -17.01 -15.15 16.72
C THR A 1 -17.90 -16.37 16.89
N MET A 2 -17.52 -17.36 17.69
CA MET A 2 -18.32 -18.57 17.85
C MET A 2 -19.66 -18.29 18.57
N SER A 3 -19.73 -17.23 19.39
CA SER A 3 -20.98 -16.68 19.91
C SER A 3 -21.95 -16.25 18.79
N HIS A 4 -21.44 -15.58 17.76
CA HIS A 4 -22.25 -15.16 16.61
C HIS A 4 -22.80 -16.34 15.80
N LEU A 5 -22.08 -17.46 15.73
CA LEU A 5 -22.58 -18.69 15.09
C LEU A 5 -23.72 -19.33 15.89
N LEU A 6 -23.64 -19.27 17.22
CA LEU A 6 -24.68 -19.77 18.12
C LEU A 6 -25.93 -18.88 18.14
N GLU A 7 -25.79 -17.58 17.87
CA GLU A 7 -26.90 -16.62 17.74
C GLU A 7 -27.78 -16.89 16.51
N GLN A 8 -27.23 -17.51 15.46
CA GLN A 8 -28.00 -17.88 14.27
C GLN A 8 -28.87 -19.14 14.46
N ILE A 9 -28.72 -19.83 15.59
CA ILE A 9 -29.53 -21.00 15.95
C ILE A 9 -30.62 -20.54 16.93
N PRO A 10 -31.90 -20.95 16.74
CA PRO A 10 -32.97 -20.69 17.70
C PRO A 10 -32.56 -21.10 19.11
N GLU A 11 -32.97 -20.33 20.13
CA GLU A 11 -32.54 -20.56 21.52
C GLU A 11 -32.89 -21.95 22.05
N GLU A 12 -34.02 -22.51 21.63
CA GLU A 12 -34.49 -23.84 22.05
C GLU A 12 -33.56 -24.99 21.59
N ASP A 13 -32.81 -24.79 20.49
CA ASP A 13 -31.94 -25.80 19.88
C ASP A 13 -30.45 -25.46 20.03
N ARG A 14 -30.09 -24.44 20.82
CA ARG A 14 -28.70 -23.94 20.87
C ARG A 14 -27.76 -25.00 21.50
N PRO A 15 -26.83 -25.58 20.72
CA PRO A 15 -25.94 -26.61 21.25
C PRO A 15 -24.83 -25.99 22.10
N HIS A 16 -24.26 -26.79 23.02
CA HIS A 16 -23.10 -26.39 23.79
C HIS A 16 -21.89 -26.11 22.88
N GLU A 17 -21.06 -25.14 23.25
CA GLU A 17 -19.87 -24.69 22.50
C GLU A 17 -18.91 -25.85 22.13
N ILE A 18 -18.76 -26.82 23.03
CA ILE A 18 -17.96 -28.05 22.80
C ILE A 18 -18.51 -28.88 21.64
N THR A 19 -19.84 -29.01 21.57
CA THR A 19 -20.53 -29.77 20.52
C THR A 19 -20.36 -29.09 19.16
N VAL A 20 -20.42 -27.76 19.14
CA VAL A 20 -20.19 -26.96 17.92
C VAL A 20 -18.75 -27.10 17.44
N LYS A 21 -17.77 -26.97 18.33
CA LYS A 21 -16.34 -27.15 17.99
C LYS A 21 -16.09 -28.53 17.39
N ARG A 22 -16.61 -29.58 18.03
CA ARG A 22 -16.47 -30.96 17.54
C ARG A 22 -17.11 -31.13 16.16
N ARG A 23 -18.35 -30.68 15.95
CA ARG A 23 -19.03 -30.81 14.66
C ARG A 23 -18.39 -29.97 13.56
N LEU A 24 -17.85 -28.80 13.87
CA LEU A 24 -17.11 -27.98 12.93
C LEU A 24 -15.80 -28.68 12.50
N GLN A 25 -15.10 -29.31 13.45
CA GLN A 25 -13.93 -30.12 13.15
C GLN A 25 -14.28 -31.39 12.35
N GLU A 26 -15.39 -32.07 12.65
CA GLU A 26 -15.85 -33.24 11.89
C GLU A 26 -16.23 -32.88 10.45
N LYS A 27 -16.90 -31.73 10.24
CA LYS A 27 -17.42 -31.33 8.93
C LYS A 27 -16.36 -30.71 8.02
N TYR A 28 -15.51 -29.83 8.57
CA TYR A 28 -14.55 -29.03 7.79
C TYR A 28 -13.10 -29.44 8.02
N GLY A 29 -12.82 -30.26 9.04
CA GLY A 29 -11.50 -30.85 9.28
C GLY A 29 -10.37 -29.82 9.27
N ASN A 30 -9.47 -30.00 8.30
CA ASN A 30 -8.28 -29.17 8.12
C ASN A 30 -8.54 -27.84 7.40
N GLU A 31 -9.74 -27.57 6.89
CA GLU A 31 -10.05 -26.33 6.16
C GLU A 31 -10.33 -25.15 7.09
N ILE A 32 -10.51 -25.42 8.40
CA ILE A 32 -10.77 -24.39 9.42
C ILE A 32 -9.66 -24.33 10.46
N LEU A 33 -9.53 -23.15 11.06
CA LEU A 33 -8.68 -22.83 12.21
C LEU A 33 -9.58 -22.30 13.31
N ILE A 34 -9.48 -22.89 14.50
CA ILE A 34 -10.20 -22.45 15.69
C ILE A 34 -9.18 -21.87 16.67
N PHE A 35 -9.25 -20.57 16.91
CA PHE A 35 -8.40 -19.85 17.86
C PHE A 35 -9.21 -19.45 19.08
N ASN A 36 -8.64 -19.57 20.27
CA ASN A 36 -9.25 -19.04 21.50
C ASN A 36 -8.60 -17.71 21.84
N VAL A 37 -9.35 -16.61 21.70
CA VAL A 37 -8.85 -15.26 21.97
C VAL A 37 -9.32 -14.82 23.36
N ARG A 38 -8.39 -14.32 24.19
CA ARG A 38 -8.74 -13.80 25.51
C ARG A 38 -9.70 -12.62 25.38
N GLY A 39 -10.86 -12.70 26.02
CA GLY A 39 -11.86 -11.63 26.07
C GLY A 39 -12.98 -11.71 25.01
N THR A 40 -12.76 -12.38 23.88
CA THR A 40 -13.74 -12.46 22.76
C THR A 40 -14.22 -13.88 22.44
N GLY A 41 -13.69 -14.89 23.15
CA GLY A 41 -14.09 -16.29 22.99
C GLY A 41 -13.42 -16.99 21.80
N ALA A 42 -14.00 -18.11 21.37
CA ALA A 42 -13.47 -18.85 20.24
C ALA A 42 -13.77 -18.14 18.91
N VAL A 43 -12.78 -18.07 18.02
CA VAL A 43 -12.87 -17.53 16.67
C VAL A 43 -12.58 -18.66 15.69
N VAL A 44 -13.46 -18.83 14.71
CA VAL A 44 -13.33 -19.83 13.65
C VAL A 44 -13.05 -19.12 12.34
N CYS A 45 -11.97 -19.50 11.66
CA CYS A 45 -11.56 -18.95 10.37
C CYS A 45 -11.29 -20.07 9.38
N PHE A 46 -11.71 -19.92 8.13
CA PHE A 46 -11.29 -20.84 7.06
C PHE A 46 -9.87 -20.50 6.60
N LYS A 47 -9.05 -21.52 6.35
CA LYS A 47 -7.66 -21.36 5.91
C LYS A 47 -7.56 -20.74 4.52
N ASP A 48 -8.41 -21.19 3.60
CA ASP A 48 -8.27 -20.86 2.18
C ASP A 48 -9.09 -19.67 1.70
N ILE A 49 -10.07 -19.21 2.49
CA ILE A 49 -10.91 -18.06 2.09
C ILE A 49 -10.09 -16.78 1.99
N GLY A 50 -9.11 -16.57 2.88
CA GLY A 50 -8.23 -15.41 2.80
C GLY A 50 -7.42 -15.41 1.50
N HIS A 51 -6.85 -16.56 1.14
CA HIS A 51 -6.09 -16.71 -0.11
C HIS A 51 -7.00 -16.59 -1.35
N GLN A 52 -8.17 -17.23 -1.35
CA GLN A 52 -9.14 -17.12 -2.43
C GLN A 52 -9.60 -15.68 -2.63
N LEU A 53 -10.01 -14.98 -1.57
CA LEU A 53 -10.47 -13.59 -1.65
C LEU A 53 -9.36 -12.66 -2.16
N LEU A 54 -8.12 -12.83 -1.69
CA LEU A 54 -6.96 -12.07 -2.17
C LEU A 54 -6.66 -12.39 -3.65
N SER A 55 -6.75 -13.67 -4.04
CA SER A 55 -6.54 -14.10 -5.41
C SER A 55 -7.65 -13.60 -6.34
N GLU A 56 -8.92 -13.67 -5.92
CA GLU A 56 -10.07 -13.19 -6.68
C GLU A 56 -10.02 -11.67 -6.84
N ALA A 57 -9.67 -10.92 -5.79
CA ALA A 57 -9.47 -9.49 -5.88
C ALA A 57 -8.36 -9.13 -6.89
N TRP A 58 -7.28 -9.92 -6.93
CA TRP A 58 -6.17 -9.72 -7.87
C TRP A 58 -6.55 -10.07 -9.32
N TYR A 59 -7.18 -11.23 -9.54
CA TYR A 59 -7.56 -11.70 -10.88
C TYR A 59 -8.78 -10.95 -11.45
N SER A 60 -9.73 -10.54 -10.61
CA SER A 60 -10.91 -9.77 -11.04
C SER A 60 -10.56 -8.33 -11.43
N ASN A 61 -9.52 -7.75 -10.82
CA ASN A 61 -9.02 -6.43 -11.18
C ASN A 61 -8.13 -6.42 -12.44
N LYS A 62 -7.75 -7.60 -12.95
CA LYS A 62 -6.96 -7.69 -14.18
C LYS A 62 -7.89 -7.50 -15.37
N HIS A 63 -7.82 -6.33 -16.02
CA HIS A 63 -8.62 -6.10 -17.22
C HIS A 63 -8.21 -7.08 -18.34
N LYS A 64 -9.21 -7.62 -19.05
CA LYS A 64 -8.98 -8.50 -20.21
C LYS A 64 -8.26 -7.77 -21.36
N ASP A 65 -8.37 -6.45 -21.42
CA ASP A 65 -7.68 -5.60 -22.38
C ASP A 65 -6.29 -5.16 -21.83
N PRO A 66 -5.18 -5.50 -22.52
CA PRO A 66 -3.84 -5.11 -22.10
C PRO A 66 -3.63 -3.58 -22.05
N ILE A 67 -4.40 -2.77 -22.77
CA ILE A 67 -4.28 -1.31 -22.75
C ILE A 67 -4.84 -0.75 -21.45
N GLU A 68 -6.02 -1.21 -21.03
CA GLU A 68 -6.64 -0.78 -19.77
C GLU A 68 -5.83 -1.26 -18.56
N GLU A 69 -5.23 -2.45 -18.63
CA GLU A 69 -4.35 -2.92 -17.56
C GLU A 69 -3.10 -2.04 -17.40
N LYS A 70 -2.49 -1.58 -18.50
CA LYS A 70 -1.39 -0.61 -18.46
C LYS A 70 -1.82 0.70 -17.78
N LYS A 71 -3.00 1.22 -18.12
CA LYS A 71 -3.54 2.43 -17.49
C LYS A 71 -3.77 2.22 -15.99
N ARG A 72 -4.27 1.05 -15.59
CA ARG A 72 -4.46 0.70 -14.18
C ARG A 72 -3.14 0.74 -13.41
N VAL A 73 -2.10 0.08 -13.93
CA VAL A 73 -0.76 0.07 -13.31
C VAL A 73 -0.20 1.49 -13.19
N VAL A 74 -0.35 2.34 -14.21
CA VAL A 74 0.10 3.74 -14.15
C VAL A 74 -0.67 4.54 -13.10
N ARG A 75 -1.99 4.33 -12.96
CA ARG A 75 -2.79 4.97 -11.91
C ARG A 75 -2.35 4.55 -10.50
N GLU A 76 -2.08 3.25 -10.31
CA GLU A 76 -1.57 2.73 -9.04
C GLU A 76 -0.18 3.29 -8.70
N ALA A 77 0.73 3.32 -9.68
CA ALA A 77 2.04 3.95 -9.50
C ALA A 77 1.91 5.43 -9.12
N GLY A 78 0.99 6.16 -9.77
CA GLY A 78 0.67 7.54 -9.42
C GLY A 78 0.12 7.70 -8.00
N ALA A 79 -0.71 6.76 -7.54
CA ALA A 79 -1.21 6.75 -6.17
C ALA A 79 -0.08 6.53 -5.15
N ILE A 80 0.82 5.58 -5.40
CA ILE A 80 2.00 5.31 -4.57
C ILE A 80 2.89 6.56 -4.46
N VAL A 81 3.21 7.18 -5.60
CA VAL A 81 4.04 8.40 -5.64
C VAL A 81 3.37 9.54 -4.88
N ARG A 82 2.05 9.72 -5.07
CA ARG A 82 1.29 10.76 -4.37
C ARG A 82 1.31 10.55 -2.86
N GLU A 83 1.14 9.32 -2.38
CA GLU A 83 1.21 9.02 -0.95
C GLU A 83 2.62 9.20 -0.39
N ALA A 84 3.67 8.83 -1.14
CA ALA A 84 5.04 9.11 -0.74
C ALA A 84 5.30 10.61 -0.55
N ILE A 85 4.80 11.48 -1.45
CA ILE A 85 4.94 12.94 -1.30
C ILE A 85 4.15 13.47 -0.08
N ARG A 86 3.03 12.83 0.26
CA ARG A 86 2.19 13.21 1.41
C ARG A 86 2.79 12.79 2.74
N SER A 87 3.43 11.63 2.79
CA SER A 87 4.08 11.11 3.99
C SER A 87 5.41 11.81 4.29
N THR A 88 6.06 12.39 3.28
CA THR A 88 7.28 13.19 3.51
C THR A 88 6.96 14.48 4.25
N PHE A 89 7.74 14.72 5.31
CA PHE A 89 7.71 15.95 6.08
C PHE A 89 8.71 16.95 5.50
N TYR A 90 8.24 18.17 5.25
CA TYR A 90 9.07 19.28 4.80
C TYR A 90 8.98 20.40 5.83
N SER A 91 10.11 20.79 6.41
CA SER A 91 10.16 21.95 7.30
C SER A 91 10.03 23.24 6.49
N THR A 92 9.02 24.04 6.78
CA THR A 92 8.80 25.37 6.18
C THR A 92 9.12 26.51 7.14
N ASP A 93 9.61 26.20 8.35
CA ASP A 93 9.72 27.17 9.44
C ASP A 93 10.94 28.07 9.30
N GLN A 94 11.99 27.59 8.60
CA GLN A 94 13.23 28.33 8.41
C GLN A 94 13.74 28.14 6.98
N TYR A 95 14.06 29.27 6.33
CA TYR A 95 14.78 29.26 5.07
C TYR A 95 16.28 29.11 5.35
N PRO A 96 16.98 28.19 4.66
CA PRO A 96 18.40 27.95 4.93
C PRO A 96 19.26 29.16 4.53
N ALA A 97 20.46 29.24 5.11
CA ALA A 97 21.45 30.23 4.72
C ALA A 97 21.87 30.05 3.25
N SER A 98 22.30 31.14 2.59
CA SER A 98 22.66 31.11 1.17
C SER A 98 23.80 30.14 0.83
N THR A 99 24.67 29.84 1.79
CA THR A 99 25.77 28.86 1.66
C THR A 99 25.29 27.41 1.66
N GLU A 100 24.17 27.12 2.32
CA GLU A 100 23.61 25.77 2.50
C GLU A 100 22.38 25.53 1.60
N PHE A 101 22.02 26.53 0.79
CA PHE A 101 20.78 26.55 0.01
C PHE A 101 20.64 25.35 -0.94
N LEU A 102 21.75 24.95 -1.59
CA LEU A 102 21.79 23.83 -2.54
C LEU A 102 22.23 22.51 -1.89
N GLU A 103 22.46 22.49 -0.58
CA GLU A 103 22.89 21.27 0.10
C GLU A 103 21.70 20.37 0.40
N GLY A 104 21.82 19.10 0.01
CA GLY A 104 20.81 18.08 0.36
C GLY A 104 19.49 18.17 -0.41
N VAL A 105 19.40 18.98 -1.47
CA VAL A 105 18.19 19.16 -2.31
C VAL A 105 17.69 17.83 -2.89
N GLU A 106 18.57 16.86 -3.12
CA GLU A 106 18.18 15.51 -3.57
C GLU A 106 17.40 14.73 -2.50
N LYS A 107 17.64 14.99 -1.21
CA LYS A 107 16.96 14.30 -0.08
C LYS A 107 15.53 14.77 0.11
N ASP A 108 15.18 15.94 -0.41
CA ASP A 108 13.82 16.46 -0.37
C ASP A 108 12.91 15.70 -1.35
N VAL A 109 13.45 14.93 -2.29
CA VAL A 109 12.64 14.12 -3.22
C VAL A 109 12.39 12.74 -2.61
N PRO A 110 11.13 12.30 -2.40
CA PRO A 110 10.84 10.97 -1.88
C PRO A 110 11.38 9.87 -2.81
N ASP A 111 11.89 8.78 -2.24
CA ASP A 111 12.51 7.68 -3.00
C ASP A 111 11.63 7.13 -4.11
N CYS A 112 10.32 6.94 -3.87
CA CYS A 112 9.39 6.45 -4.88
C CYS A 112 9.29 7.39 -6.10
N LEU A 113 9.36 8.71 -5.87
CA LEU A 113 9.33 9.70 -6.94
C LEU A 113 10.67 9.72 -7.69
N SER A 114 11.79 9.63 -6.96
CA SER A 114 13.13 9.55 -7.55
C SER A 114 13.26 8.34 -8.47
N ILE A 115 12.87 7.14 -8.01
CA ILE A 115 12.91 5.91 -8.82
C ILE A 115 12.02 6.05 -10.05
N PHE A 116 10.79 6.56 -9.90
CA PHE A 116 9.89 6.76 -11.04
C PHE A 116 10.49 7.70 -12.09
N LEU A 117 11.04 8.85 -11.67
CA LEU A 117 11.63 9.82 -12.59
C LEU A 117 12.92 9.30 -13.23
N GLU A 118 13.74 8.55 -12.48
CA GLU A 118 14.94 7.91 -13.02
C GLU A 118 14.57 6.90 -14.11
N GLU A 119 13.57 6.04 -13.88
CA GLU A 119 13.08 5.06 -14.87
C GLU A 119 12.44 5.73 -16.10
N VAL A 120 11.88 6.93 -15.96
CA VAL A 120 11.29 7.66 -17.10
C VAL A 120 12.37 8.42 -17.91
N ILE A 121 13.39 8.98 -17.25
CA ILE A 121 14.30 9.96 -17.84
C ILE A 121 15.66 9.37 -18.21
N LEU A 122 16.20 8.45 -17.41
CA LEU A 122 17.55 7.90 -17.60
C LEU A 122 17.68 6.84 -18.72
N PRO A 123 16.64 6.08 -19.11
CA PRO A 123 16.79 5.12 -20.20
C PRO A 123 17.31 5.79 -21.50
N GLY A 124 18.35 5.20 -22.08
CA GLY A 124 18.97 5.70 -23.31
C GLY A 124 19.91 6.91 -23.15
N LYS A 125 20.14 7.40 -21.93
CA LYS A 125 21.12 8.47 -21.68
C LYS A 125 22.54 7.92 -21.56
N ARG A 126 23.53 8.71 -21.98
CA ARG A 126 24.95 8.36 -21.85
C ARG A 126 25.38 8.46 -20.38
N LYS A 127 26.14 7.46 -19.89
CA LYS A 127 26.67 7.41 -18.52
C LYS A 127 27.47 8.66 -18.13
N THR A 128 28.22 9.23 -19.07
CA THR A 128 29.01 10.46 -18.86
C THR A 128 28.16 11.68 -18.49
N SER A 129 26.89 11.69 -18.87
CA SER A 129 25.96 12.80 -18.61
C SER A 129 25.02 12.53 -17.44
N PHE A 130 25.19 11.42 -16.71
CA PHE A 130 24.31 11.05 -15.59
C PHE A 130 24.23 12.13 -14.50
N PRO A 131 25.32 12.79 -14.07
CA PRO A 131 25.23 13.85 -13.06
C PRO A 131 24.33 15.01 -13.50
N TYR A 132 24.33 15.33 -14.80
CA TYR A 132 23.44 16.34 -15.35
C TYR A 132 21.97 15.89 -15.30
N TRP A 133 21.68 14.65 -15.73
CA TRP A 133 20.31 14.14 -15.72
C TRP A 133 19.76 13.91 -14.31
N LYS A 134 20.60 13.56 -13.33
CA LYS A 134 20.20 13.51 -11.92
C LYS A 134 19.72 14.87 -11.41
N LYS A 135 20.45 15.94 -11.70
CA LYS A 135 20.00 17.31 -11.37
C LYS A 135 18.65 17.65 -12.00
N GLN A 136 18.42 17.20 -13.25
CA GLN A 136 17.13 17.39 -13.92
C GLN A 136 16.01 16.58 -13.24
N VAL A 137 16.28 15.34 -12.84
CA VAL A 137 15.35 14.51 -12.06
C VAL A 137 14.98 15.22 -10.75
N THR A 138 15.95 15.76 -10.02
CA THR A 138 15.71 16.51 -8.79
C THR A 138 14.86 17.75 -9.04
N ALA A 139 15.18 18.56 -10.05
CA ALA A 139 14.43 19.77 -10.38
C ALA A 139 12.96 19.46 -10.75
N ILE A 140 12.73 18.40 -11.53
CA ILE A 140 11.38 17.94 -11.87
C ILE A 140 10.66 17.41 -10.63
N GLY A 141 11.36 16.66 -9.77
CA GLY A 141 10.83 16.17 -8.51
C GLY A 141 10.30 17.30 -7.63
N HIS A 142 11.10 18.36 -7.46
CA HIS A 142 10.71 19.57 -6.73
C HIS A 142 9.47 20.25 -7.33
N ALA A 143 9.40 20.37 -8.65
CA ALA A 143 8.24 20.92 -9.34
C ALA A 143 6.96 20.09 -9.11
N ILE A 144 7.06 18.76 -9.15
CA ILE A 144 5.94 17.84 -8.89
C ILE A 144 5.49 17.92 -7.44
N ILE A 145 6.43 17.96 -6.48
CA ILE A 145 6.13 18.12 -5.05
C ILE A 145 5.42 19.45 -4.81
N LYS A 146 5.90 20.55 -5.41
CA LYS A 146 5.26 21.85 -5.31
C LYS A 146 3.86 21.86 -5.90
N ALA A 147 3.64 21.20 -7.04
CA ALA A 147 2.33 21.10 -7.67
C ALA A 147 1.34 20.25 -6.87
N THR A 148 1.81 19.17 -6.23
CA THR A 148 0.97 18.28 -5.42
C THR A 148 0.68 18.83 -4.02
N ARG A 149 1.62 19.57 -3.41
CA ARG A 149 1.48 20.17 -2.06
C ARG A 149 1.98 21.63 -2.03
N PRO A 150 1.23 22.58 -2.61
CA PRO A 150 1.72 23.95 -2.83
C PRO A 150 2.06 24.73 -1.55
N ARG A 151 1.41 24.42 -0.43
CA ARG A 151 1.61 25.12 0.86
C ARG A 151 2.60 24.45 1.80
N CYS A 152 2.98 23.20 1.52
CA CYS A 152 3.82 22.40 2.43
C CYS A 152 5.27 22.30 1.97
N PHE A 153 5.63 22.89 0.83
CA PHE A 153 6.96 22.75 0.26
C PHE A 153 7.47 24.07 -0.31
N LEU A 154 8.71 24.41 0.04
CA LEU A 154 9.46 25.52 -0.55
C LEU A 154 10.63 24.91 -1.32
N SER A 155 10.61 25.06 -2.65
CA SER A 155 11.71 24.60 -3.50
C SER A 155 12.96 25.41 -3.15
N LYS A 156 14.06 24.70 -2.93
CA LYS A 156 15.40 25.24 -2.78
C LYS A 156 16.17 24.98 -4.07
#